data_AF-A0A0J8B587-F1
#
_entry.id   AF-A0A0J8B587-F1
#
_cell.length_a   1.000
_cell.length_b   1.000
_cell.length_c   1.000
_cell.angle_alpha   90.00
_cell.angle_beta   90.00
_cell.angle_gamma   90.00
#
_symmetry.space_group_name_H-M   'P 1'
#
loop_
_entity.id
_entity.type
_entity.pdbx_description
1 polymer ?
#
loop_
_entity_poly.entity_id
_entity_poly.type
_entity_poly.pdbx_seq_one_letter_code
_entity_poly.pdbx_strand_id
1 'polypeptide(L)'
;MAGRAACCDNTEGAGTSTSCGVPDFRGPKGIWTLQRQGKGVPEASLPFDRAMPSLTHMALVELEKAGILKFVISQNVDGLHLKSGIPREKLAELHGNSFREVCPSCGMEYLRDFEVETIGLKNTPRRCVEEKCKARLRDTVLDCEDELPGKEMNLAEQQCEMADMILCLGTSLQITPACDIPLRALRNGGKVVIVNLQQTPKDKDASLVIHGLVDEVISGVMSYLYLRIPPFVRVDVFQIVFTRCTRLSDKRFMKWRLRVASIHGQNAPLPFVRSVEVSFPGRPELKVATLSKQPFLLKRETVAKRSCCIMLKLNLSDGCACSYTSIDFPVDFQGSLNLSTLRNVQHIYQVERT
;
A
#
# COMPACT_ATOMS: atom_id res chain seq x y z
N MET A 1 -4.60 25.88 -24.63
CA MET A 1 -5.35 24.63 -24.35
C MET A 1 -4.56 23.87 -23.30
N ALA A 2 -5.14 23.59 -22.14
CA ALA A 2 -4.47 22.74 -21.15
C ALA A 2 -4.54 21.30 -21.66
N GLY A 3 -3.39 20.71 -21.98
CA GLY A 3 -3.33 19.35 -22.51
C GLY A 3 -3.88 18.31 -21.52
N ARG A 4 -4.28 17.16 -22.04
CA ARG A 4 -4.81 16.02 -21.29
C ARG A 4 -3.81 14.87 -21.38
N ALA A 5 -2.80 14.88 -20.52
CA ALA A 5 -1.84 13.79 -20.42
C ALA A 5 -2.38 12.65 -19.56
N ALA A 6 -2.27 11.41 -20.06
CA ALA A 6 -2.43 10.21 -19.24
C ALA A 6 -1.14 9.36 -19.26
N CYS A 7 -0.89 8.65 -18.17
CA CYS A 7 0.25 7.75 -18.04
C CYS A 7 -0.22 6.31 -18.03
N CYS A 8 0.41 5.45 -18.81
CA CYS A 8 0.19 4.02 -18.80
C CYS A 8 1.48 3.33 -18.35
N ASP A 9 1.47 2.60 -17.24
CA ASP A 9 2.68 1.97 -16.73
C ASP A 9 2.50 0.50 -16.35
N ASN A 10 3.62 -0.22 -16.34
CA ASN A 10 3.67 -1.63 -15.98
C ASN A 10 5.08 -2.02 -15.45
N THR A 11 5.17 -3.13 -14.72
CA THR A 11 6.39 -3.80 -14.26
C THR A 11 6.74 -5.00 -15.13
N GLU A 12 6.31 -5.03 -16.38
CA GLU A 12 6.60 -6.14 -17.27
C GLU A 12 7.99 -6.08 -17.94
N GLY A 13 8.62 -4.90 -18.00
CA GLY A 13 10.04 -4.70 -18.34
C GLY A 13 10.81 -4.12 -17.16
N ALA A 14 11.91 -3.38 -17.38
CA ALA A 14 12.57 -2.58 -16.33
C ALA A 14 11.67 -1.42 -15.86
N GLY A 15 10.57 -1.79 -15.20
CA GLY A 15 9.39 -0.99 -14.99
C GLY A 15 9.53 -0.01 -13.84
N THR A 16 8.47 0.76 -13.63
CA THR A 16 8.39 1.86 -12.66
C THR A 16 8.69 1.42 -11.22
N SER A 17 8.54 0.14 -10.90
CA SER A 17 8.78 -0.44 -9.56
C SER A 17 10.07 -1.24 -9.43
N THR A 18 10.86 -1.41 -10.50
CA THR A 18 12.10 -2.22 -10.44
C THR A 18 13.18 -1.61 -9.56
N SER A 19 13.29 -0.28 -9.53
CA SER A 19 14.16 0.45 -8.60
C SER A 19 13.69 0.37 -7.14
N CYS A 20 12.44 -0.08 -6.90
CA CYS A 20 11.89 -0.29 -5.57
C CYS A 20 12.17 -1.68 -4.99
N GLY A 21 12.91 -2.53 -5.71
CA GLY A 21 13.18 -3.91 -5.30
C GLY A 21 12.07 -4.91 -5.66
N VAL A 22 11.05 -4.47 -6.41
CA VAL A 22 10.00 -5.33 -6.99
C VAL A 22 10.51 -5.90 -8.32
N PRO A 23 10.62 -7.23 -8.48
CA PRO A 23 11.10 -7.81 -9.72
C PRO A 23 10.11 -7.55 -10.86
N ASP A 24 10.65 -7.40 -12.08
CA ASP A 24 9.82 -7.36 -13.27
C ASP A 24 9.37 -8.75 -13.73
N PHE A 25 8.50 -8.77 -14.74
CA PHE A 25 8.01 -10.03 -15.30
C PHE A 25 8.84 -10.54 -16.48
N ARG A 26 9.31 -9.69 -17.41
CA ARG A 26 9.94 -10.09 -18.68
C ARG A 26 11.29 -9.43 -18.99
N GLY A 27 11.85 -8.67 -18.04
CA GLY A 27 13.22 -8.19 -18.16
C GLY A 27 14.25 -9.32 -18.09
N PRO A 28 15.56 -9.01 -18.18
CA PRO A 28 16.62 -10.02 -18.14
C PRO A 28 16.61 -10.90 -16.89
N LYS A 29 16.08 -10.38 -15.78
CA LYS A 29 15.88 -11.08 -14.50
C LYS A 29 14.40 -11.25 -14.13
N GLY A 30 13.50 -11.11 -15.09
CA GLY A 30 12.07 -11.15 -14.85
C GLY A 30 11.54 -12.53 -14.49
N ILE A 31 10.42 -12.57 -13.77
CA ILE A 31 9.79 -13.81 -13.28
C ILE A 31 9.58 -14.81 -14.43
N TRP A 32 8.96 -14.40 -15.53
CA TRP A 32 8.68 -15.27 -16.68
C TRP A 32 9.95 -15.59 -17.47
N THR A 33 10.89 -14.66 -17.56
CA THR A 33 12.19 -14.90 -18.22
C THR A 33 12.97 -16.00 -17.51
N LEU A 34 13.02 -15.95 -16.18
CA LEU A 34 13.71 -16.93 -15.35
C LEU A 34 12.99 -18.28 -15.36
N GLN A 35 11.65 -18.29 -15.24
CA GLN A 35 10.86 -19.52 -15.34
C GLN A 35 11.05 -20.22 -16.70
N ARG A 36 11.05 -19.47 -17.81
CA ARG A 36 11.34 -20.03 -19.15
C ARG A 36 12.74 -20.61 -19.27
N GLN A 37 13.70 -20.11 -18.50
CA GLN A 37 15.07 -20.64 -18.41
C GLN A 37 15.19 -21.83 -17.44
N GLY A 38 14.08 -22.31 -16.88
CA GLY A 38 14.08 -23.37 -15.85
C GLY A 38 14.65 -22.92 -14.51
N LYS A 39 14.81 -21.61 -14.29
CA LYS A 39 15.22 -21.03 -13.00
C LYS A 39 13.98 -20.79 -12.15
N GLY A 40 14.13 -20.89 -10.84
CA GLY A 40 13.06 -20.57 -9.89
C GLY A 40 12.61 -19.11 -9.98
N VAL A 41 11.48 -18.80 -9.36
CA VAL A 41 11.01 -17.42 -9.21
C VAL A 41 12.10 -16.60 -8.51
N PRO A 42 12.52 -15.45 -9.06
CA PRO A 42 13.51 -14.61 -8.40
C PRO A 42 13.00 -14.25 -7.00
N GLU A 43 13.86 -14.34 -5.99
CA GLU A 43 13.51 -13.82 -4.67
C GLU A 43 13.26 -12.32 -4.80
N ALA A 44 12.04 -11.89 -4.48
CA ALA A 44 11.76 -10.48 -4.30
C ALA A 44 12.67 -9.96 -3.19
N SER A 45 13.41 -8.89 -3.45
CA SER A 45 14.33 -8.32 -2.45
C SER A 45 13.58 -7.80 -1.22
N LEU A 46 12.30 -7.45 -1.39
CA LEU A 46 11.39 -6.98 -0.36
C LEU A 46 9.94 -7.41 -0.69
N PRO A 47 9.11 -7.73 0.32
CA PRO A 47 7.66 -7.82 0.13
C PRO A 47 7.06 -6.44 -0.22
N PHE A 48 5.89 -6.43 -0.87
CA PHE A 48 5.29 -5.19 -1.42
C PHE A 48 4.93 -4.19 -0.33
N ASP A 49 4.57 -4.66 0.87
CA ASP A 49 4.28 -3.81 2.02
C ASP A 49 5.47 -2.92 2.43
N ARG A 50 6.70 -3.36 2.12
CA ARG A 50 7.96 -2.64 2.36
C ARG A 50 8.47 -1.86 1.17
N ALA A 51 8.01 -2.15 -0.04
CA ALA A 51 8.40 -1.40 -1.23
C ALA A 51 8.01 0.09 -1.08
N MET A 52 8.93 0.99 -1.43
CA MET A 52 8.67 2.43 -1.47
C MET A 52 8.39 2.87 -2.90
N PRO A 53 7.53 3.86 -3.13
CA PRO A 53 7.38 4.45 -4.46
C PRO A 53 8.72 4.92 -5.03
N SER A 54 8.96 4.66 -6.31
CA SER A 54 10.18 5.12 -7.01
C SER A 54 10.14 6.63 -7.23
N LEU A 55 11.27 7.15 -7.72
CA LEU A 55 11.36 8.53 -8.22
C LEU A 55 10.28 8.79 -9.28
N THR A 56 10.04 7.85 -10.18
CA THR A 56 8.97 7.96 -11.18
C THR A 56 7.58 8.11 -10.55
N HIS A 57 7.24 7.28 -9.56
CA HIS A 57 5.95 7.40 -8.88
C HIS A 57 5.78 8.80 -8.26
N MET A 58 6.82 9.28 -7.57
CA MET A 58 6.77 10.61 -6.93
C MET A 58 6.75 11.75 -7.95
N ALA A 59 7.36 11.57 -9.12
CA ALA A 59 7.25 12.53 -10.23
C ALA A 59 5.82 12.58 -10.78
N LEU A 60 5.14 11.44 -10.94
CA LEU A 60 3.74 11.39 -11.36
C LEU A 60 2.83 12.10 -10.37
N VAL A 61 3.08 11.97 -9.05
CA VAL A 61 2.36 12.72 -8.02
C VAL A 61 2.52 14.23 -8.20
N GLU A 62 3.72 14.70 -8.49
CA GLU A 62 3.95 16.14 -8.71
C GLU A 62 3.31 16.62 -10.02
N LEU A 63 3.39 15.83 -11.10
CA LEU A 63 2.72 16.16 -12.35
C LEU A 63 1.20 16.21 -12.20
N GLU A 64 0.62 15.35 -11.37
CA GLU A 64 -0.81 15.36 -11.03
C GLU A 64 -1.18 16.63 -10.27
N LYS A 65 -0.41 16.99 -9.23
CA LYS A 65 -0.59 18.22 -8.44
C LYS A 65 -0.44 19.48 -9.26
N ALA A 66 0.53 19.50 -10.18
CA ALA A 66 0.73 20.59 -11.13
C ALA A 66 -0.38 20.66 -12.20
N GLY A 67 -1.31 19.70 -12.22
CA GLY A 67 -2.40 19.63 -13.17
C GLY A 67 -1.96 19.27 -14.59
N ILE A 68 -0.76 18.71 -14.76
CA ILE A 68 -0.23 18.25 -16.06
C ILE A 68 -0.74 16.83 -16.33
N LEU A 69 -0.56 15.92 -15.37
CA LEU A 69 -1.05 14.55 -15.44
C LEU A 69 -2.53 14.52 -15.03
N LYS A 70 -3.39 13.95 -15.89
CA LYS A 70 -4.83 13.87 -15.66
C LYS A 70 -5.26 12.53 -15.11
N PHE A 71 -4.58 11.46 -15.53
CA PHE A 71 -4.98 10.11 -15.22
C PHE A 71 -3.81 9.12 -15.31
N VAL A 72 -3.83 8.08 -14.48
CA VAL A 72 -2.86 6.98 -14.48
C VAL A 72 -3.59 5.66 -14.75
N ILE A 73 -3.04 4.85 -15.63
CA ILE A 73 -3.53 3.52 -15.99
C ILE A 73 -2.39 2.55 -15.68
N SER A 74 -2.57 1.74 -14.64
CA SER A 74 -1.56 0.84 -14.13
C SER A 74 -1.96 -0.60 -14.40
N GLN A 75 -0.98 -1.38 -14.87
CA GLN A 75 -1.02 -2.84 -14.90
C GLN A 75 -0.33 -3.47 -13.68
N ASN A 76 0.29 -2.65 -12.82
CA ASN A 76 0.96 -3.10 -11.61
C ASN A 76 -0.06 -3.45 -10.53
N VAL A 77 0.25 -4.51 -9.78
CA VAL A 77 -0.53 -4.94 -8.60
C VAL A 77 0.11 -4.51 -7.28
N ASP A 78 1.29 -3.89 -7.32
CA ASP A 78 2.09 -3.51 -6.15
C ASP A 78 1.48 -2.40 -5.29
N GLY A 79 0.46 -1.70 -5.78
CA GLY A 79 -0.23 -0.61 -5.09
C GLY A 79 0.60 0.65 -4.86
N LEU A 80 1.78 0.79 -5.49
CA LEU A 80 2.70 1.91 -5.24
C LEU A 80 2.15 3.26 -5.72
N HIS A 81 1.28 3.29 -6.74
CA HIS A 81 0.60 4.52 -7.16
C HIS A 81 -0.27 5.10 -6.06
N LEU A 82 -1.17 4.30 -5.48
CA LEU A 82 -1.99 4.73 -4.35
C LEU A 82 -1.11 5.07 -3.13
N LYS A 83 -0.08 4.26 -2.87
CA LYS A 83 0.86 4.49 -1.76
C LYS A 83 1.63 5.80 -1.92
N SER A 84 1.96 6.21 -3.15
CA SER A 84 2.65 7.46 -3.45
C SER A 84 1.78 8.71 -3.25
N GLY A 85 0.46 8.54 -3.24
CA GLY A 85 -0.51 9.61 -3.09
C GLY A 85 -1.24 10.01 -4.38
N ILE A 86 -1.17 9.21 -5.46
CA ILE A 86 -2.05 9.39 -6.61
C ILE A 86 -3.51 9.19 -6.16
N PRO A 87 -4.42 10.14 -6.46
CA PRO A 87 -5.83 9.99 -6.08
C PRO A 87 -6.48 8.78 -6.75
N ARG A 88 -7.28 8.01 -6.00
CA ARG A 88 -7.94 6.79 -6.48
C ARG A 88 -8.85 7.05 -7.68
N GLU A 89 -9.50 8.20 -7.72
CA GLU A 89 -10.37 8.65 -8.81
C GLU A 89 -9.61 9.02 -10.09
N LYS A 90 -8.29 9.14 -10.02
CA LYS A 90 -7.38 9.40 -11.16
C LYS A 90 -6.52 8.19 -11.52
N LEU A 91 -6.86 7.01 -11.01
CA LEU A 91 -6.12 5.78 -11.22
C LEU A 91 -7.05 4.64 -11.65
N ALA A 92 -6.71 3.97 -12.76
CA ALA A 92 -7.28 2.68 -13.14
C ALA A 92 -6.26 1.56 -12.91
N GLU A 93 -6.60 0.59 -12.07
CA GLU A 93 -5.75 -0.57 -11.76
C GLU A 93 -6.27 -1.80 -12.52
N LEU A 94 -5.73 -2.04 -13.71
CA LEU A 94 -6.28 -3.02 -14.64
C LEU A 94 -6.10 -4.46 -14.16
N HIS A 95 -5.03 -4.78 -13.45
CA HIS A 95 -4.77 -6.14 -12.94
C HIS A 95 -5.08 -6.29 -11.45
N GLY A 96 -5.73 -5.29 -10.86
CA GLY A 96 -6.01 -5.23 -9.43
C GLY A 96 -4.88 -4.65 -8.60
N ASN A 97 -5.00 -4.82 -7.29
CA ASN A 97 -4.05 -4.28 -6.32
C ASN A 97 -3.94 -5.24 -5.12
N SER A 98 -2.72 -5.63 -4.77
CA SER A 98 -2.39 -6.55 -3.68
C SER A 98 -2.81 -6.06 -2.29
N PHE A 99 -3.16 -4.78 -2.13
CA PHE A 99 -3.61 -4.16 -0.87
C PHE A 99 -5.12 -3.90 -0.85
N ARG A 100 -5.83 -4.25 -1.93
CA ARG A 100 -7.24 -3.92 -2.13
C ARG A 100 -8.11 -5.16 -2.11
N GLU A 101 -9.17 -5.11 -1.31
CA GLU A 101 -10.25 -6.09 -1.33
C GLU A 101 -11.60 -5.40 -1.54
N VAL A 102 -12.53 -6.09 -2.19
CA VAL A 102 -13.84 -5.55 -2.57
C VAL A 102 -14.97 -6.44 -2.06
N CYS A 103 -16.07 -5.83 -1.65
CA CYS A 103 -17.27 -6.59 -1.34
C CYS A 103 -18.03 -6.93 -2.63
N PRO A 104 -18.19 -8.23 -3.00
CA PRO A 104 -18.88 -8.62 -4.23
C PRO A 104 -20.38 -8.32 -4.21
N SER A 105 -20.97 -8.06 -3.03
CA SER A 105 -22.41 -7.82 -2.88
C SER A 105 -22.78 -6.34 -2.95
N CYS A 106 -21.98 -5.43 -2.39
CA CYS A 106 -22.29 -4.00 -2.35
C CYS A 106 -21.27 -3.12 -3.10
N GLY A 107 -20.17 -3.70 -3.59
CA GLY A 107 -19.13 -2.97 -4.33
C GLY A 107 -18.22 -2.09 -3.48
N MET A 108 -18.37 -2.08 -2.15
CA MET A 108 -17.49 -1.29 -1.27
C MET A 108 -16.05 -1.80 -1.34
N GLU A 109 -15.11 -0.89 -1.59
CA GLU A 109 -13.68 -1.15 -1.65
C GLU A 109 -13.02 -0.91 -0.29
N TYR A 110 -12.00 -1.70 0.02
CA TYR A 110 -11.20 -1.60 1.24
C TYR A 110 -9.73 -1.63 0.87
N LEU A 111 -9.03 -0.52 1.12
CA LEU A 111 -7.58 -0.46 1.04
C LEU A 111 -6.96 -0.83 2.38
N ARG A 112 -5.91 -1.64 2.34
CA ARG A 112 -5.18 -2.16 3.51
C ARG A 112 -3.74 -1.62 3.52
N ASP A 113 -3.15 -1.56 4.71
CA ASP A 113 -1.73 -1.29 4.91
C ASP A 113 -0.86 -2.58 4.87
N PHE A 114 -1.47 -3.70 4.49
CA PHE A 114 -0.86 -5.02 4.36
C PHE A 114 -1.34 -5.72 3.08
N GLU A 115 -0.53 -6.65 2.58
CA GLU A 115 -0.88 -7.48 1.42
C GLU A 115 -2.03 -8.43 1.75
N VAL A 116 -3.05 -8.43 0.89
CA VAL A 116 -4.18 -9.36 0.94
C VAL A 116 -3.67 -10.76 0.60
N GLU A 117 -4.11 -11.73 1.39
CA GLU A 117 -3.52 -13.07 1.45
C GLU A 117 -3.94 -13.99 0.27
N THR A 118 -4.84 -13.53 -0.59
CA THR A 118 -5.42 -14.31 -1.68
C THR A 118 -5.21 -13.61 -3.03
N ILE A 119 -5.20 -14.41 -4.10
CA ILE A 119 -5.05 -13.98 -5.50
C ILE A 119 -6.04 -14.78 -6.34
N GLY A 120 -6.58 -14.17 -7.40
CA GLY A 120 -7.52 -14.77 -8.34
C GLY A 120 -8.96 -14.56 -7.90
N LEU A 121 -9.29 -13.37 -7.42
CA LEU A 121 -10.64 -12.95 -7.04
C LEU A 121 -11.29 -13.86 -5.96
N LYS A 122 -10.46 -14.39 -5.06
CA LYS A 122 -10.86 -15.35 -4.03
C LYS A 122 -11.37 -14.63 -2.78
N ASN A 123 -12.20 -15.34 -2.00
CA ASN A 123 -12.71 -14.79 -0.76
C ASN A 123 -11.58 -14.66 0.29
N THR A 124 -11.44 -13.47 0.83
CA THR A 124 -10.55 -13.20 1.97
C THR A 124 -11.21 -13.68 3.28
N PRO A 125 -10.49 -13.72 4.42
CA PRO A 125 -11.09 -14.07 5.71
C PRO A 125 -11.96 -12.94 6.29
N ARG A 126 -11.96 -11.75 5.66
CA ARG A 126 -12.65 -10.55 6.15
C ARG A 126 -14.05 -10.44 5.56
N ARG A 127 -14.89 -9.64 6.22
CA ARG A 127 -16.29 -9.40 5.84
C ARG A 127 -16.55 -7.91 5.70
N CYS A 128 -17.52 -7.59 4.84
CA CYS A 128 -18.01 -6.24 4.66
C CYS A 128 -18.46 -5.64 6.01
N VAL A 129 -18.06 -4.39 6.28
CA VAL A 129 -18.43 -3.71 7.53
C VAL A 129 -19.92 -3.36 7.55
N GLU A 130 -20.51 -3.13 6.38
CA GLU A 130 -21.93 -2.83 6.22
C GLU A 130 -22.81 -3.91 6.86
N GLU A 131 -23.58 -3.50 7.87
CA GLU A 131 -24.39 -4.40 8.71
C GLU A 131 -25.40 -5.21 7.90
N LYS A 132 -25.98 -4.59 6.85
CA LYS A 132 -26.95 -5.25 5.98
C LYS A 132 -26.31 -6.20 4.97
N CYS A 133 -24.99 -6.13 4.76
CA CYS A 133 -24.29 -6.92 3.76
C CYS A 133 -23.53 -8.10 4.39
N LYS A 134 -22.54 -7.83 5.27
CA LYS A 134 -21.66 -8.82 5.92
C LYS A 134 -21.07 -9.92 5.01
N ALA A 135 -21.13 -9.75 3.68
CA ALA A 135 -20.60 -10.69 2.71
C ALA A 135 -19.07 -10.80 2.88
N ARG A 136 -18.50 -11.95 2.49
CA ARG A 136 -17.04 -12.10 2.48
C ARG A 136 -16.45 -11.19 1.42
N LEU A 137 -15.36 -10.52 1.77
CA LEU A 137 -14.61 -9.68 0.83
C LEU A 137 -13.82 -10.58 -0.13
N ARG A 138 -13.47 -10.06 -1.29
CA ARG A 138 -12.61 -10.73 -2.27
C ARG A 138 -11.36 -9.90 -2.57
N ASP A 139 -10.24 -10.55 -2.84
CA ASP A 139 -9.10 -9.84 -3.41
C ASP A 139 -9.43 -9.31 -4.81
N THR A 140 -8.57 -8.44 -5.33
CA THR A 140 -8.76 -7.83 -6.65
C THR A 140 -7.71 -8.23 -7.67
N VAL A 141 -6.71 -9.02 -7.28
CA VAL A 141 -5.62 -9.43 -8.16
C VAL A 141 -6.11 -10.55 -9.07
N LEU A 142 -5.94 -10.35 -10.38
CA LEU A 142 -6.40 -11.28 -11.40
C LEU A 142 -5.49 -12.51 -11.50
N ASP A 143 -6.07 -13.67 -11.73
CA ASP A 143 -5.38 -14.84 -12.29
C ASP A 143 -5.34 -14.74 -13.83
N CYS A 144 -4.54 -15.57 -14.49
CA CYS A 144 -4.34 -15.49 -15.94
C CYS A 144 -5.62 -15.62 -16.78
N GLU A 145 -6.63 -16.32 -16.27
CA GLU A 145 -7.90 -16.59 -16.96
C GLU A 145 -9.01 -15.58 -16.60
N ASP A 146 -8.74 -14.66 -15.66
CA ASP A 146 -9.74 -13.69 -15.21
C ASP A 146 -9.88 -12.53 -16.21
N GLU A 147 -11.11 -12.04 -16.36
CA GLU A 147 -11.37 -10.85 -17.17
C GLU A 147 -10.90 -9.57 -16.46
N LEU A 148 -10.43 -8.59 -17.24
CA LEU A 148 -10.12 -7.27 -16.70
C LEU A 148 -11.38 -6.62 -16.08
N PRO A 149 -11.25 -5.89 -14.97
CA PRO A 149 -12.36 -5.24 -14.30
C PRO A 149 -12.98 -4.16 -15.20
N GLY A 150 -14.20 -4.42 -15.68
CA GLY A 150 -14.88 -3.54 -16.66
C GLY A 150 -14.99 -2.07 -16.24
N LYS A 151 -15.11 -1.77 -14.94
CA LYS A 151 -15.11 -0.37 -14.45
C LYS A 151 -13.76 0.33 -14.69
N GLU A 152 -12.66 -0.32 -14.36
CA GLU A 152 -11.31 0.25 -14.54
C GLU A 152 -10.99 0.31 -16.04
N MET A 153 -11.36 -0.72 -16.81
CA MET A 153 -11.14 -0.80 -18.25
C MET A 153 -11.88 0.31 -19.00
N ASN A 154 -13.18 0.48 -18.76
CA ASN A 154 -13.99 1.52 -19.42
C ASN A 154 -13.44 2.92 -19.10
N LEU A 155 -13.03 3.15 -17.85
CA LEU A 155 -12.44 4.41 -17.44
C LEU A 155 -11.08 4.65 -18.13
N ALA A 156 -10.22 3.63 -18.19
CA ALA A 156 -8.92 3.71 -18.86
C ALA A 156 -9.08 4.01 -20.36
N GLU A 157 -10.01 3.35 -21.04
CA GLU A 157 -10.33 3.58 -22.44
C GLU A 157 -10.82 5.01 -22.68
N GLN A 158 -11.78 5.47 -21.88
CA GLN A 158 -12.32 6.83 -21.99
C GLN A 158 -11.23 7.88 -21.80
N GLN A 159 -10.35 7.71 -20.81
CA GLN A 159 -9.27 8.65 -20.55
C GLN A 159 -8.24 8.65 -21.68
N CYS A 160 -7.91 7.49 -22.25
CA CYS A 160 -7.00 7.42 -23.40
C CYS A 160 -7.59 8.04 -24.66
N GLU A 161 -8.88 7.84 -24.94
CA GLU A 161 -9.54 8.48 -26.09
C GLU A 161 -9.56 10.01 -25.98
N MET A 162 -9.67 10.54 -24.76
CA MET A 162 -9.71 11.99 -24.50
C MET A 162 -8.33 12.64 -24.41
N ALA A 163 -7.25 11.86 -24.38
CA ALA A 163 -5.89 12.33 -24.17
C ALA A 163 -5.27 12.87 -25.47
N ASP A 164 -4.54 13.99 -25.36
CA ASP A 164 -3.70 14.51 -26.44
C ASP A 164 -2.26 13.99 -26.35
N MET A 165 -1.88 13.43 -25.21
CA MET A 165 -0.61 12.75 -25.00
C MET A 165 -0.77 11.57 -24.02
N ILE A 166 -0.22 10.42 -24.41
CA ILE A 166 -0.05 9.25 -23.56
C ILE A 166 1.44 9.00 -23.35
N LEU A 167 1.82 8.78 -22.09
CA LEU A 167 3.17 8.38 -21.71
C LEU A 167 3.15 6.93 -21.23
N CYS A 168 3.73 6.02 -22.02
CA CYS A 168 3.90 4.62 -21.67
C CYS A 168 5.24 4.43 -20.94
N LEU A 169 5.22 4.08 -19.66
CA LEU A 169 6.42 3.98 -18.82
C LEU A 169 6.69 2.54 -18.39
N GLY A 170 7.84 1.98 -18.79
CA GLY A 170 8.32 0.70 -18.25
C GLY A 170 7.50 -0.53 -18.65
N THR A 171 6.59 -0.38 -19.62
CA THR A 171 5.68 -1.42 -20.06
C THR A 171 6.14 -2.08 -21.36
N SER A 172 5.98 -3.41 -21.43
CA SER A 172 6.29 -4.19 -22.62
C SER A 172 5.23 -4.04 -23.72
N LEU A 173 4.03 -3.55 -23.37
CA LEU A 173 2.85 -3.45 -24.23
C LEU A 173 2.54 -4.76 -24.98
N GLN A 174 2.57 -5.88 -24.27
CA GLN A 174 2.27 -7.21 -24.85
C GLN A 174 0.93 -7.79 -24.39
N ILE A 175 0.44 -7.46 -23.19
CA ILE A 175 -0.76 -8.08 -22.63
C ILE A 175 -2.02 -7.40 -23.17
N THR A 176 -2.74 -8.10 -24.03
CA THR A 176 -4.07 -7.71 -24.49
C THR A 176 -5.12 -7.95 -23.38
N PRO A 177 -6.13 -7.08 -23.22
CA PRO A 177 -6.36 -5.86 -24.01
C PRO A 177 -5.63 -4.61 -23.49
N ALA A 178 -4.94 -4.67 -22.35
CA ALA A 178 -4.31 -3.52 -21.71
C ALA A 178 -3.28 -2.79 -22.60
N CYS A 179 -2.54 -3.52 -23.44
CA CYS A 179 -1.51 -2.97 -24.32
C CYS A 179 -2.05 -2.13 -25.48
N ASP A 180 -3.33 -2.28 -25.84
CA ASP A 180 -3.96 -1.59 -26.96
C ASP A 180 -4.62 -0.26 -26.54
N ILE A 181 -4.92 -0.11 -25.24
CA ILE A 181 -5.58 1.09 -24.68
C ILE A 181 -4.82 2.38 -25.01
N PRO A 182 -3.48 2.49 -24.83
CA PRO A 182 -2.74 3.71 -25.14
C PRO A 182 -2.94 4.20 -26.58
N LEU A 183 -3.12 3.28 -27.53
CA LEU A 183 -3.25 3.59 -28.95
C LEU A 183 -4.59 4.24 -29.30
N ARG A 184 -5.59 4.17 -28.41
CA ARG A 184 -6.88 4.85 -28.61
C ARG A 184 -6.73 6.36 -28.75
N ALA A 185 -5.71 6.96 -28.11
CA ALA A 185 -5.41 8.38 -28.23
C ALA A 185 -5.11 8.80 -29.68
N LEU A 186 -4.48 7.92 -30.46
CA LEU A 186 -4.11 8.19 -31.86
C LEU A 186 -5.35 8.45 -32.74
N ARG A 187 -6.49 7.83 -32.42
CA ARG A 187 -7.75 7.98 -33.18
C ARG A 187 -8.26 9.42 -33.18
N ASN A 188 -7.93 10.18 -32.14
CA ASN A 188 -8.33 11.57 -31.98
C ASN A 188 -7.17 12.55 -32.16
N GLY A 189 -6.07 12.11 -32.77
CA GLY A 189 -4.87 12.93 -33.04
C GLY A 189 -3.96 13.14 -31.83
N GLY A 190 -4.18 12.40 -30.73
CA GLY A 190 -3.26 12.36 -29.60
C GLY A 190 -1.92 11.70 -29.97
N LYS A 191 -0.90 11.92 -29.14
CA LYS A 191 0.44 11.36 -29.31
C LYS A 191 0.70 10.25 -28.29
N VAL A 192 1.44 9.23 -28.69
CA VAL A 192 1.90 8.18 -27.77
C VAL A 192 3.41 8.25 -27.67
N VAL A 193 3.93 8.36 -26.45
CA VAL A 193 5.37 8.34 -26.14
C VAL A 193 5.66 7.08 -25.36
N ILE A 194 6.65 6.30 -25.78
CA ILE A 194 7.06 5.06 -25.11
C ILE A 194 8.44 5.25 -24.50
N VAL A 195 8.56 5.01 -23.20
CA VAL A 195 9.82 4.99 -22.47
C VAL A 195 10.01 3.59 -21.90
N ASN A 196 10.89 2.81 -22.51
CA ASN A 196 11.17 1.44 -22.08
C ASN A 196 12.56 0.99 -22.52
N LEU A 197 13.26 0.22 -21.68
CA LEU A 197 14.58 -0.32 -22.05
C LEU A 197 14.51 -1.30 -23.22
N GLN A 198 13.44 -2.10 -23.30
CA GLN A 198 13.22 -3.09 -24.35
C GLN A 198 12.32 -2.53 -25.45
N GLN A 199 12.46 -3.05 -26.67
CA GLN A 199 11.51 -2.79 -27.75
C GLN A 199 10.11 -3.27 -27.37
N THR A 200 9.10 -2.55 -27.85
CA THR A 200 7.69 -2.93 -27.65
C THR A 200 7.02 -3.25 -29.00
N PRO A 201 5.97 -4.08 -29.01
CA PRO A 201 5.20 -4.33 -30.24
C PRO A 201 4.57 -3.06 -30.85
N LYS A 202 4.48 -1.96 -30.09
CA LYS A 202 3.79 -0.72 -30.46
C LYS A 202 4.74 0.43 -30.82
N ASP A 203 6.05 0.17 -30.89
CA ASP A 203 7.07 1.20 -31.17
C ASP A 203 6.82 1.94 -32.50
N LYS A 204 6.27 1.24 -33.52
CA LYS A 204 5.97 1.82 -34.83
C LYS A 204 4.80 2.80 -34.83
N ASP A 205 3.89 2.66 -33.86
CA ASP A 205 2.71 3.52 -33.71
C ASP A 205 3.01 4.75 -32.82
N ALA A 206 4.12 4.73 -32.10
CA ALA A 206 4.50 5.80 -31.17
C ALA A 206 5.04 7.03 -31.91
N SER A 207 4.69 8.21 -31.40
CA SER A 207 5.24 9.50 -31.85
C SER A 207 6.68 9.71 -31.39
N LEU A 208 7.09 9.07 -30.29
CA LEU A 208 8.45 9.11 -29.76
C LEU A 208 8.71 7.82 -28.97
N VAL A 209 9.88 7.22 -29.17
CA VAL A 209 10.36 6.08 -28.39
C VAL A 209 11.70 6.46 -27.76
N ILE A 210 11.81 6.26 -26.44
CA ILE A 210 13.02 6.52 -25.66
C ILE A 210 13.45 5.22 -24.99
N HIS A 211 14.63 4.72 -25.36
CA HIS A 211 15.24 3.58 -24.70
C HIS A 211 16.15 4.06 -23.56
N GLY A 212 15.61 4.10 -22.35
CA GLY A 212 16.31 4.56 -21.16
C GLY A 212 15.62 4.14 -19.88
N LEU A 213 16.30 4.33 -18.75
CA LEU A 213 15.72 4.11 -17.43
C LEU A 213 14.62 5.14 -17.19
N VAL A 214 13.44 4.68 -16.78
CA VAL A 214 12.27 5.55 -16.59
C VAL A 214 12.58 6.66 -15.58
N ASP A 215 13.27 6.32 -14.48
CA ASP A 215 13.66 7.28 -13.44
C ASP A 215 14.58 8.39 -13.98
N GLU A 216 15.49 8.08 -14.92
CA GLU A 216 16.38 9.09 -15.53
C GLU A 216 15.61 10.00 -16.50
N VAL A 217 14.75 9.41 -17.34
CA VAL A 217 13.96 10.15 -18.32
C VAL A 217 12.99 11.10 -17.63
N ILE A 218 12.26 10.61 -16.62
CA ILE A 218 11.29 11.44 -15.89
C ILE A 218 12.00 12.52 -15.07
N SER A 219 13.18 12.25 -14.51
CA SER A 219 14.01 13.29 -13.85
C SER A 219 14.37 14.43 -14.80
N GLY A 220 14.74 14.10 -16.04
CA GLY A 220 14.99 15.07 -17.10
C GLY A 220 13.76 15.90 -17.45
N VAL A 221 12.60 15.25 -17.58
CA VAL A 221 11.31 15.93 -17.82
C VAL A 221 10.95 16.88 -16.67
N MET A 222 11.06 16.43 -15.43
CA MET A 222 10.77 17.24 -14.24
C MET A 222 11.69 18.47 -14.17
N SER A 223 12.98 18.28 -14.48
CA SER A 223 13.96 19.37 -14.55
C SER A 223 13.61 20.39 -15.65
N TYR A 224 13.21 19.91 -16.83
CA TYR A 224 12.79 20.77 -17.95
C TYR A 224 11.52 21.57 -17.65
N LEU A 225 10.59 20.98 -16.88
CA LEU A 225 9.37 21.62 -16.43
C LEU A 225 9.56 22.51 -15.18
N TYR A 226 10.78 22.58 -14.64
CA TYR A 226 11.09 23.28 -13.38
C TYR A 226 10.23 22.79 -12.19
N LEU A 227 9.89 21.50 -12.18
CA LEU A 227 9.12 20.87 -11.10
C LEU A 227 10.05 20.03 -10.21
N ARG A 228 9.90 20.18 -8.89
CA ARG A 228 10.66 19.40 -7.90
C ARG A 228 9.92 18.11 -7.59
N ILE A 229 10.61 16.97 -7.72
CA ILE A 229 10.06 15.69 -7.29
C ILE A 229 9.98 15.67 -5.74
N PRO A 230 8.79 15.52 -5.16
CA PRO A 230 8.63 15.48 -3.70
C PRO A 230 9.23 14.19 -3.13
N PRO A 231 9.81 14.23 -1.92
CA PRO A 231 10.20 13.02 -1.23
C PRO A 231 8.95 12.20 -0.86
N PHE A 232 9.07 10.87 -0.88
CA PHE A 232 8.05 10.00 -0.32
C PHE A 232 8.10 10.11 1.21
N VAL A 233 6.93 10.30 1.84
CA VAL A 233 6.78 10.21 3.30
C VAL A 233 5.83 9.07 3.60
N ARG A 234 6.34 8.01 4.21
CA ARG A 234 5.52 6.87 4.61
C ARG A 234 4.79 7.19 5.91
N VAL A 235 3.48 7.00 5.90
CA VAL A 235 2.63 7.19 7.06
C VAL A 235 2.02 5.86 7.44
N ASP A 236 2.43 5.30 8.59
CA ASP A 236 1.83 4.07 9.12
C ASP A 236 0.94 4.38 10.31
N VAL A 237 -0.24 3.73 10.35
CA VAL A 237 -1.27 3.98 11.36
C VAL A 237 -1.54 2.71 12.14
N PHE A 238 -1.63 2.82 13.45
CA PHE A 238 -1.97 1.69 14.32
C PHE A 238 -2.77 2.17 15.52
N GLN A 239 -3.24 1.22 16.31
CA GLN A 239 -3.99 1.49 17.53
C GLN A 239 -3.42 0.76 18.72
N ILE A 240 -3.47 1.42 19.88
CA ILE A 240 -3.27 0.80 21.18
C ILE A 240 -4.64 0.56 21.79
N VAL A 241 -4.93 -0.70 22.12
CA VAL A 241 -6.16 -1.12 22.79
C VAL A 241 -5.81 -1.59 24.20
N PHE A 242 -6.31 -0.85 25.19
CA PHE A 242 -6.18 -1.20 26.61
C PHE A 242 -7.53 -1.62 27.18
N THR A 243 -7.60 -2.85 27.70
CA THR A 243 -8.81 -3.42 28.30
C THR A 243 -8.55 -3.80 29.75
N ARG A 244 -9.42 -3.37 30.65
CA ARG A 244 -9.38 -3.72 32.08
C ARG A 244 -10.55 -4.63 32.47
N CYS A 245 -10.26 -5.63 33.30
CA CYS A 245 -11.25 -6.50 33.92
C CYS A 245 -11.05 -6.50 35.45
N THR A 246 -12.02 -5.97 36.17
CA THR A 246 -12.10 -6.07 37.63
C THR A 246 -12.91 -7.30 38.02
N ARG A 247 -12.38 -8.15 38.90
CA ARG A 247 -13.20 -9.21 39.52
C ARG A 247 -14.15 -8.57 40.53
N LEU A 248 -15.42 -8.97 40.51
CA LEU A 248 -16.45 -8.49 41.44
C LEU A 248 -16.12 -8.82 42.92
N SER A 249 -15.31 -9.85 43.16
CA SER A 249 -14.99 -10.38 44.49
C SER A 249 -13.72 -9.82 45.15
N ASP A 250 -12.80 -9.20 44.40
CA ASP A 250 -11.56 -8.65 44.97
C ASP A 250 -11.13 -7.37 44.21
N LYS A 251 -11.33 -6.22 44.85
CA LYS A 251 -10.96 -4.90 44.31
C LYS A 251 -9.46 -4.60 44.42
N ARG A 252 -8.66 -5.48 45.04
CA ARG A 252 -7.23 -5.26 45.29
C ARG A 252 -6.37 -5.47 44.04
N PHE A 253 -6.78 -6.38 43.15
CA PHE A 253 -6.06 -6.74 41.93
C PHE A 253 -6.87 -6.38 40.69
N MET A 254 -6.17 -5.92 39.65
CA MET A 254 -6.74 -5.61 38.35
C MET A 254 -6.05 -6.43 37.26
N LYS A 255 -6.85 -7.17 36.50
CA LYS A 255 -6.40 -7.82 35.26
C LYS A 255 -6.53 -6.83 34.12
N TRP A 256 -5.50 -6.71 33.31
CA TRP A 256 -5.53 -5.86 32.14
C TRP A 256 -4.83 -6.49 30.95
N ARG A 257 -5.21 -6.00 29.78
CA ARG A 257 -4.69 -6.41 28.48
C ARG A 257 -4.31 -5.16 27.72
N LEU A 258 -3.08 -5.13 27.20
CA LEU A 258 -2.59 -4.09 26.32
C LEU A 258 -2.27 -4.74 24.97
N ARG A 259 -2.85 -4.20 23.91
CA ARG A 259 -2.65 -4.68 22.55
C ARG A 259 -2.19 -3.55 21.65
N VAL A 260 -1.14 -3.77 20.88
CA VAL A 260 -0.80 -2.96 19.71
C VAL A 260 -1.37 -3.69 18.49
N ALA A 261 -2.28 -3.03 17.75
CA ALA A 261 -3.05 -3.66 16.68
C ALA A 261 -3.22 -2.75 15.46
N SER A 262 -3.51 -3.34 14.31
CA SER A 262 -3.88 -2.61 13.09
C SER A 262 -5.26 -1.96 13.23
N ILE A 263 -5.45 -0.81 12.59
CA ILE A 263 -6.76 -0.14 12.48
C ILE A 263 -7.75 -0.93 11.61
N HIS A 264 -7.26 -1.84 10.76
CA HIS A 264 -8.07 -2.64 9.85
C HIS A 264 -8.74 -3.85 10.51
N GLY A 265 -8.51 -4.06 11.81
CA GLY A 265 -9.17 -5.09 12.60
C GLY A 265 -8.20 -5.80 13.53
N GLN A 266 -8.74 -6.53 14.50
CA GLN A 266 -7.91 -7.18 15.52
C GLN A 266 -6.98 -8.25 14.91
N ASN A 267 -7.46 -8.98 13.90
CA ASN A 267 -6.69 -10.06 13.27
C ASN A 267 -5.87 -9.58 12.07
N ALA A 268 -5.95 -8.29 11.72
CA ALA A 268 -5.14 -7.73 10.66
C ALA A 268 -3.67 -7.64 11.11
N PRO A 269 -2.72 -7.97 10.23
CA PRO A 269 -1.30 -7.84 10.53
C PRO A 269 -0.89 -6.37 10.65
N LEU A 270 0.24 -6.13 11.31
CA LEU A 270 0.88 -4.84 11.47
C LEU A 270 2.30 -4.91 10.90
N PRO A 271 2.45 -4.96 9.56
CA PRO A 271 3.70 -5.39 8.91
C PRO A 271 4.91 -4.52 9.23
N PHE A 272 4.68 -3.23 9.47
CA PHE A 272 5.74 -2.27 9.76
C PHE A 272 6.33 -2.38 11.17
N VAL A 273 5.74 -3.18 12.06
CA VAL A 273 6.23 -3.40 13.42
C VAL A 273 6.80 -4.81 13.55
N ARG A 274 8.10 -4.88 13.84
CA ARG A 274 8.83 -6.14 14.06
C ARG A 274 8.62 -6.67 15.48
N SER A 275 8.72 -5.80 16.48
CA SER A 275 8.47 -6.16 17.87
C SER A 275 8.08 -4.95 18.71
N VAL A 276 7.43 -5.20 19.84
CA VAL A 276 7.07 -4.16 20.81
C VAL A 276 7.71 -4.49 22.14
N GLU A 277 8.55 -3.62 22.64
CA GLU A 277 9.07 -3.67 24.00
C GLU A 277 8.19 -2.80 24.91
N VAL A 278 7.71 -3.40 25.99
CA VAL A 278 6.81 -2.77 26.96
C VAL A 278 7.56 -2.62 28.28
N SER A 279 7.77 -1.38 28.72
CA SER A 279 8.43 -1.06 29.98
C SER A 279 7.56 -0.17 30.87
N PHE A 280 7.91 -0.10 32.15
CA PHE A 280 7.10 0.55 33.18
C PHE A 280 7.96 1.49 34.04
N PRO A 281 8.26 2.70 33.54
CA PRO A 281 8.98 3.70 34.33
C PRO A 281 8.30 3.94 35.68
N GLY A 282 9.08 3.92 36.76
CA GLY A 282 8.58 4.12 38.13
C GLY A 282 7.83 2.93 38.75
N ARG A 283 7.77 1.78 38.08
CA ARG A 283 7.17 0.53 38.59
C ARG A 283 8.14 -0.65 38.51
N PRO A 284 9.17 -0.71 39.37
CA PRO A 284 10.19 -1.76 39.32
C PRO A 284 9.63 -3.18 39.56
N GLU A 285 8.44 -3.29 40.17
CA GLU A 285 7.74 -4.55 40.36
C GLU A 285 7.20 -5.16 39.03
N LEU A 286 7.05 -4.35 37.98
CA LEU A 286 6.54 -4.78 36.68
C LEU A 286 7.70 -5.11 35.74
N LYS A 287 7.85 -6.41 35.42
CA LYS A 287 8.85 -6.88 34.47
C LYS A 287 8.55 -6.38 33.05
N VAL A 288 9.59 -5.82 32.42
CA VAL A 288 9.65 -5.51 30.99
C VAL A 288 9.25 -6.75 30.17
N ALA A 289 8.55 -6.53 29.06
CA ALA A 289 8.13 -7.59 28.16
C ALA A 289 8.46 -7.24 26.71
N THR A 290 9.00 -8.20 25.97
CA THR A 290 9.24 -8.07 24.53
C THR A 290 8.25 -8.94 23.76
N LEU A 291 7.41 -8.31 22.95
CA LEU A 291 6.40 -8.95 22.12
C LEU A 291 6.96 -9.08 20.70
N SER A 292 7.44 -10.26 20.33
CA SER A 292 8.06 -10.53 19.02
C SER A 292 7.14 -11.23 18.01
N LYS A 293 5.92 -11.59 18.43
CA LYS A 293 4.92 -12.27 17.58
C LYS A 293 3.61 -11.52 17.60
N GLN A 294 3.01 -11.38 16.43
CA GLN A 294 1.66 -10.83 16.29
C GLN A 294 0.61 -11.88 16.66
N PRO A 295 -0.52 -11.49 17.28
CA PRO A 295 -0.84 -10.14 17.72
C PRO A 295 0.00 -9.71 18.94
N PHE A 296 0.47 -8.46 18.94
CA PHE A 296 1.25 -7.90 20.04
C PHE A 296 0.34 -7.66 21.25
N LEU A 297 0.25 -8.66 22.13
CA LEU A 297 -0.66 -8.68 23.26
C LEU A 297 0.09 -8.97 24.56
N LEU A 298 0.02 -8.03 25.51
CA LEU A 298 0.48 -8.21 26.87
C LEU A 298 -0.73 -8.39 27.80
N LYS A 299 -0.71 -9.43 28.63
CA LYS A 299 -1.68 -9.65 29.70
C LYS A 299 -0.95 -9.63 31.04
N ARG A 300 -1.46 -8.86 31.99
CA ARG A 300 -0.90 -8.77 33.35
C ARG A 300 -2.01 -8.64 34.39
N GLU A 301 -1.64 -8.92 35.63
CA GLU A 301 -2.45 -8.70 36.81
C GLU A 301 -1.61 -7.88 37.79
N THR A 302 -2.14 -6.76 38.25
CA THR A 302 -1.40 -5.78 39.06
C THR A 302 -2.26 -5.24 40.19
N VAL A 303 -1.64 -4.75 41.26
CA VAL A 303 -2.35 -4.14 42.39
C VAL A 303 -2.92 -2.78 41.96
N ALA A 304 -4.22 -2.55 42.18
CA ALA A 304 -4.97 -1.38 41.70
C ALA A 304 -4.77 -0.11 42.56
N LYS A 305 -3.52 0.22 42.94
CA LYS A 305 -3.24 1.25 43.96
C LYS A 305 -2.68 2.58 43.46
N ARG A 306 -2.13 2.66 42.25
CA ARG A 306 -1.55 3.91 41.68
C ARG A 306 -1.68 3.87 40.17
N SER A 307 -1.71 5.02 39.50
CA SER A 307 -1.52 5.12 38.04
C SER A 307 -0.14 4.59 37.62
N CYS A 308 0.05 4.29 36.34
CA CYS A 308 1.38 4.03 35.78
C CYS A 308 1.48 4.59 34.36
N CYS A 309 2.68 4.99 33.95
CA CYS A 309 2.97 5.21 32.54
C CYS A 309 3.52 3.90 31.96
N ILE A 310 2.92 3.41 30.89
CA ILE A 310 3.45 2.30 30.11
C ILE A 310 4.23 2.90 28.95
N MET A 311 5.52 2.60 28.83
CA MET A 311 6.31 3.03 27.70
C MET A 311 6.39 1.88 26.69
N LEU A 312 6.00 2.17 25.46
CA LEU A 312 6.03 1.23 24.34
C LEU A 312 7.11 1.65 23.35
N LYS A 313 8.13 0.81 23.19
CA LYS A 313 9.13 0.95 22.15
C LYS A 313 8.80 0.00 21.00
N LEU A 314 8.35 0.55 19.88
CA LEU A 314 7.99 -0.19 18.69
C LEU A 314 9.24 -0.28 17.82
N ASN A 315 9.82 -1.48 17.73
CA ASN A 315 10.92 -1.74 16.81
C ASN A 315 10.34 -1.94 15.41
N LEU A 316 10.74 -1.08 14.49
CA LEU A 316 10.17 -1.03 13.14
C LEU A 316 10.83 -2.09 12.24
N SER A 317 10.09 -2.54 11.24
CA SER A 317 10.58 -3.39 10.14
C SER A 317 11.40 -2.57 9.15
N ASP A 318 12.25 -3.25 8.37
CA ASP A 318 13.08 -2.62 7.33
C ASP A 318 12.22 -1.87 6.29
N GLY A 319 12.82 -0.86 5.66
CA GLY A 319 12.15 0.01 4.67
C GLY A 319 12.00 1.48 5.09
N CYS A 320 12.66 1.91 6.17
CA CYS A 320 12.79 3.32 6.54
C CYS A 320 14.10 3.57 7.32
N ALA A 321 14.55 4.83 7.43
CA ALA A 321 15.75 5.16 8.19
C ALA A 321 15.63 4.96 9.72
N CYS A 322 14.40 4.95 10.27
CA CYS A 322 14.15 4.84 11.71
C CYS A 322 14.05 3.37 12.16
N SER A 323 14.84 2.99 13.18
CA SER A 323 14.84 1.61 13.70
C SER A 323 13.76 1.34 14.77
N TYR A 324 13.28 2.39 15.46
CA TYR A 324 12.21 2.31 16.45
C TYR A 324 11.49 3.65 16.65
N THR A 325 10.31 3.60 17.27
CA THR A 325 9.63 4.76 17.86
C THR A 325 9.17 4.45 19.29
N SER A 326 8.95 5.47 20.12
CA SER A 326 8.56 5.32 21.52
C SER A 326 7.31 6.11 21.84
N ILE A 327 6.42 5.50 22.63
CA ILE A 327 5.11 6.06 22.98
C ILE A 327 4.92 5.92 24.48
N ASP A 328 4.60 7.04 25.10
CA ASP A 328 4.17 7.08 26.49
C ASP A 328 2.65 6.91 26.55
N PHE A 329 2.21 5.84 27.21
CA PHE A 329 0.82 5.48 27.38
C PHE A 329 0.43 5.60 28.86
N PRO A 330 -0.10 6.75 29.30
CA PRO A 330 -0.53 6.93 30.68
C PRO A 330 -1.77 6.09 30.97
N VAL A 331 -1.70 5.27 32.01
CA VAL A 331 -2.80 4.43 32.48
C VAL A 331 -3.18 4.84 33.89
N ASP A 332 -4.42 5.30 34.04
CA ASP A 332 -5.04 5.48 35.34
C ASP A 332 -5.87 4.23 35.72
N PHE A 333 -5.48 3.62 36.84
CA PHE A 333 -6.18 2.47 37.40
C PHE A 333 -7.26 2.86 38.43
N GLN A 334 -7.38 4.14 38.81
CA GLN A 334 -8.23 4.63 39.91
C GLN A 334 -9.45 5.48 39.49
N GLY A 335 -9.54 5.95 38.24
CA GLY A 335 -10.63 6.82 37.78
C GLY A 335 -12.05 6.31 38.10
N SER A 336 -12.86 7.20 38.69
CA SER A 336 -14.26 7.00 39.12
C SER A 336 -15.19 6.58 37.98
N LEU A 337 -16.15 5.72 38.32
CA LEU A 337 -17.03 5.00 37.42
C LEU A 337 -18.02 5.91 36.67
N ASN A 338 -17.92 5.90 35.34
CA ASN A 338 -19.08 5.69 34.49
C ASN A 338 -18.90 4.33 33.80
N LEU A 339 -19.81 3.39 34.07
CA LEU A 339 -19.73 1.97 33.72
C LEU A 339 -19.74 1.67 32.22
N SER A 340 -19.85 2.68 31.35
CA SER A 340 -19.95 2.57 29.90
C SER A 340 -18.72 3.03 29.12
N THR A 341 -17.80 3.81 29.69
CA THR A 341 -16.84 4.60 28.87
C THR A 341 -15.37 4.17 28.91
N LEU A 342 -14.95 3.24 29.78
CA LEU A 342 -13.55 2.81 29.89
C LEU A 342 -13.38 1.28 30.00
N ARG A 343 -14.21 0.50 29.32
CA ARG A 343 -13.96 -0.95 29.17
C ARG A 343 -12.85 -1.24 28.15
N ASN A 344 -12.80 -0.44 27.10
CA ASN A 344 -11.75 -0.46 26.08
C ASN A 344 -11.34 0.99 25.81
N VAL A 345 -10.05 1.29 25.99
CA VAL A 345 -9.47 2.56 25.52
C VAL A 345 -8.74 2.26 24.22
N GLN A 346 -9.07 3.00 23.17
CA GLN A 346 -8.47 2.88 21.85
C GLN A 346 -7.88 4.24 21.47
N HIS A 347 -6.56 4.27 21.26
CA HIS A 347 -5.87 5.45 20.74
C HIS A 347 -5.22 5.11 19.41
N ILE A 348 -5.49 5.93 18.41
CA ILE A 348 -4.88 5.83 17.08
C ILE A 348 -3.59 6.65 17.10
N TYR A 349 -2.53 6.09 16.55
CA TYR A 349 -1.22 6.71 16.43
C TYR A 349 -0.77 6.66 14.98
N GLN A 350 -0.01 7.68 14.61
CA GLN A 350 0.59 7.84 13.29
C GLN A 350 2.11 7.91 13.46
N VAL A 351 2.83 7.22 12.59
CA VAL A 351 4.30 7.31 12.50
C VAL A 351 4.65 7.72 11.08
N GLU A 352 5.28 8.89 10.97
CA GLU A 352 5.84 9.37 9.72
C GLU A 352 7.28 8.89 9.59
N ARG A 353 7.63 8.39 8.39
CA ARG A 353 8.94 7.83 8.09
C ARG A 353 9.40 8.36 6.74
N THR A 354 10.56 9.00 6.73
CA THR A 354 11.26 9.45 5.52
C THR A 354 12.31 8.45 5.09
#